data_AF-A0A961PY27-F1
#
_entry.id   AF-A0A961PY27-F1
#
_cell.length_a   1.000
_cell.length_b   1.000
_cell.length_c   1.000
_cell.angle_alpha   90.00
_cell.angle_beta   90.00
_cell.angle_gamma   90.00
#
_symmetry.space_group_name_H-M   'P 1'
#
loop_
_entity.id
_entity.type
_entity.pdbx_description
1 polymer ?
#
loop_
_entity_poly.entity_id
_entity_poly.type
_entity_poly.pdbx_seq_one_letter_code
_entity_poly.pdbx_strand_id
1 'polypeptide(L)' 'ATGASRTHCAECEEPIPEARRQAIPGVTLCIDCQQQRDARPIARGGINRRGSKDSQLK' A
#
# COMPACT_ATOMS: atom_id res chain seq x y z
N ALA A 1 -7.67 13.02 6.64
CA ALA A 1 -8.42 13.06 5.37
C ALA A 1 -7.69 12.19 4.36
N THR A 2 -8.30 11.13 3.85
CA THR A 2 -7.76 10.39 2.71
C THR A 2 -7.87 11.29 1.48
N GLY A 3 -6.73 11.65 0.89
CA GLY A 3 -6.69 12.55 -0.28
C GLY A 3 -7.42 11.98 -1.50
N ALA A 4 -7.60 12.80 -2.53
CA ALA A 4 -8.21 12.35 -3.78
C ALA A 4 -7.38 11.23 -4.44
N SER A 5 -8.07 10.25 -5.02
CA SER A 5 -7.46 9.17 -5.80
C SER A 5 -6.69 9.75 -6.99
N ARG A 6 -5.50 9.20 -7.28
CA ARG A 6 -4.73 9.62 -8.47
C ARG A 6 -5.44 9.16 -9.75
N THR A 7 -5.26 9.94 -10.82
CA THR A 7 -5.73 9.58 -12.16
C THR A 7 -4.79 8.60 -12.86
N HIS A 8 -3.49 8.69 -12.56
CA HIS A 8 -2.43 7.85 -13.13
C HIS A 8 -1.64 7.16 -12.01
N CYS A 9 -1.13 5.96 -12.31
CA CYS A 9 -0.36 5.14 -11.40
C CYS A 9 0.95 5.83 -11.02
N ALA A 10 1.33 5.76 -9.74
CA ALA A 10 2.57 6.34 -9.25
C ALA A 10 3.85 5.61 -9.72
N GLU A 11 3.73 4.41 -10.27
CA GLU A 11 4.88 3.59 -10.68
C GLU A 11 5.02 3.48 -12.20
N CYS A 12 3.96 3.08 -12.88
CA CYS A 12 3.96 2.85 -14.33
C CYS A 12 3.32 3.99 -15.14
N GLU A 13 2.80 5.02 -14.48
CA GLU A 13 2.11 6.17 -15.11
C GLU A 13 0.85 5.81 -15.94
N GLU A 14 0.40 4.55 -15.89
CA GLU A 14 -0.83 4.12 -16.56
C GLU A 14 -2.09 4.66 -15.87
N PRO A 15 -3.17 4.92 -16.62
CA PRO A 15 -4.43 5.41 -16.04
C PRO A 15 -5.01 4.40 -15.03
N ILE A 16 -5.31 4.87 -13.82
CA ILE A 16 -5.97 4.05 -12.79
C ILE A 16 -7.46 3.94 -13.14
N PRO A 17 -8.03 2.73 -13.30
CA PRO A 17 -9.44 2.56 -13.64
C PRO A 17 -10.38 3.27 -12.64
N GLU A 18 -11.48 3.85 -13.13
CA GLU A 18 -12.41 4.60 -12.29
C GLU A 18 -13.02 3.73 -11.19
N ALA A 19 -13.41 2.49 -11.51
CA ALA A 19 -13.90 1.53 -10.52
C ALA A 19 -12.94 1.36 -9.33
N ARG A 20 -11.63 1.41 -9.58
CA ARG A 20 -10.60 1.33 -8.54
C ARG A 20 -10.49 2.62 -7.72
N ARG A 21 -10.63 3.78 -8.37
CA ARG A 21 -10.66 5.09 -7.69
C ARG A 21 -11.88 5.28 -6.80
N GLN A 22 -13.02 4.71 -7.19
CA GLN A 22 -14.26 4.71 -6.40
C GLN A 22 -14.21 3.69 -5.25
N ALA A 23 -13.70 2.48 -5.51
CA ALA A 23 -13.61 1.44 -4.48
C ALA A 23 -12.58 1.76 -3.38
N ILE A 24 -11.49 2.46 -3.72
CA ILE A 24 -10.40 2.79 -2.79
C ILE A 24 -10.15 4.31 -2.84
N PRO A 25 -10.78 5.08 -1.94
CA PRO A 25 -10.50 6.51 -1.81
C PRO A 25 -9.03 6.77 -1.48
N GLY A 26 -8.36 7.54 -2.33
CA GLY A 26 -6.93 7.84 -2.19
C GLY A 26 -5.99 6.82 -2.82
N VAL A 27 -6.48 5.97 -3.73
CA VAL A 27 -5.62 5.04 -4.48
C VAL A 27 -4.54 5.77 -5.27
N THR A 28 -3.31 5.25 -5.21
CA THR A 28 -2.14 5.83 -5.88
C THR A 28 -1.54 4.90 -6.94
N LEU A 29 -1.96 3.62 -7.01
CA LEU A 29 -1.41 2.60 -7.88
C LEU A 29 -2.49 1.90 -8.71
N CYS A 30 -2.12 1.47 -9.93
CA CYS A 30 -2.94 0.58 -10.74
C CYS A 30 -3.05 -0.81 -10.08
N ILE A 31 -3.91 -1.67 -10.64
CA ILE A 31 -4.14 -3.01 -10.10
C ILE A 31 -2.91 -3.90 -10.25
N ASP A 32 -2.21 -3.81 -11.36
CA ASP A 32 -1.06 -4.67 -11.66
C ASP A 32 0.14 -4.34 -10.76
N CYS A 33 0.46 -3.05 -10.59
CA CYS A 33 1.48 -2.59 -9.64
C CYS A 33 1.14 -2.97 -8.20
N GLN A 34 -0.14 -2.85 -7.80
CA GLN A 34 -0.55 -3.26 -6.45
C GLN A 34 -0.41 -4.76 -6.25
N GLN A 35 -0.82 -5.59 -7.23
CA GLN A 35 -0.69 -7.04 -7.15
C GLN A 35 0.78 -7.47 -7.04
N GLN A 36 1.68 -6.84 -7.79
CA GLN A 36 3.12 -7.10 -7.69
C GLN A 36 3.67 -6.79 -6.28
N ARG A 37 3.24 -5.67 -5.68
CA ARG A 37 3.63 -5.31 -4.31
C ARG A 37 3.07 -6.30 -3.28
N ASP A 38 1.81 -6.70 -3.42
CA ASP A 38 1.14 -7.60 -2.48
C ASP A 38 1.64 -9.05 -2.59
N ALA A 39 2.08 -9.47 -3.79
CA ALA A 39 2.68 -10.77 -4.02
C ALA A 39 4.04 -10.94 -3.33
N ARG A 40 4.70 -9.84 -2.93
CA ARG A 40 5.97 -9.91 -2.21
C ARG A 40 5.72 -10.46 -0.81
N PRO A 41 6.30 -11.62 -0.44
CA PRO A 41 6.14 -12.17 0.90
C PRO A 41 6.78 -11.23 1.91
N ILE A 42 5.94 -10.57 2.70
CA ILE A 42 6.40 -9.76 3.84
C ILE A 42 6.58 -10.74 5.00
N ALA A 43 7.83 -10.98 5.40
CA ALA A 43 8.13 -11.67 6.66
C ALA A 43 7.60 -10.79 7.81
N ARG A 44 6.35 -11.04 8.23
CA ARG A 44 5.76 -10.35 9.37
C ARG A 44 6.34 -10.94 10.65
N GLY A 45 7.49 -10.41 11.07
CA GLY A 45 7.94 -10.56 12.44
C GLY A 45 6.88 -9.95 13.37
N GLY A 46 6.37 -10.73 14.31
CA GLY A 46 5.43 -10.22 15.31
C GLY A 46 6.15 -9.28 16.27
N ILE A 47 5.84 -7.98 16.22
CA ILE A 47 6.31 -7.03 17.24
C ILE A 47 5.52 -7.31 18.52
N ASN A 48 6.21 -7.74 19.59
CA ASN A 48 5.60 -7.81 20.92
C ASN A 48 5.43 -6.39 21.48
N ARG A 49 4.22 -5.83 21.33
CA ARG A 49 3.87 -4.48 21.79
C ARG A 49 3.94 -4.28 23.31
N ARG A 50 4.08 -5.36 24.11
CA ARG A 50 4.34 -5.28 25.56
C ARG A 50 5.84 -5.20 25.89
N GLY A 51 6.72 -5.53 24.95
CA GLY A 51 8.17 -5.41 25.14
C GLY A 51 8.63 -3.96 25.04
N SER A 52 9.77 -3.64 25.65
CA SER A 52 10.40 -2.32 25.50
C SER A 52 10.70 -2.02 24.03
N LYS A 53 10.58 -0.75 23.65
CA LYS A 53 10.99 -0.25 22.32
C LYS A 53 12.44 -0.63 22.02
N ASP A 54 13.32 -0.58 23.02
CA ASP A 54 14.75 -0.91 22.85
C ASP A 54 15.01 -2.39 22.58
N SER A 55 14.13 -3.29 23.01
CA SER A 55 14.25 -4.72 22.71
C SER A 55 13.61 -5.11 21.37
N GLN A 56 12.87 -4.20 20.72
CA GLN A 56 12.19 -4.43 19.43
C GLN A 56 12.94 -3.84 18.23
N LEU A 57 13.75 -2.80 18.44
CA LEU A 57 14.39 -2.04 17.36
C LEU A 57 15.87 -2.38 17.14
N LYS A 58 16.28 -3.59 17.52
CA LYS A 58 17.68 -4.04 17.40
C LYS A 58 17.96 -4.71 16.07
#